data_AF-E2AR98-F1
#
_entry.id   AF-E2AR98-F1
#
_cell.length_a   1.000
_cell.length_b   1.000
_cell.length_c   1.000
_cell.angle_alpha   90.00
_cell.angle_beta   90.00
_cell.angle_gamma   90.00
#
_symmetry.space_group_name_H-M   'P 1'
#
loop_
_entity.id
_entity.type
_entity.pdbx_description
1 polymer ?
#
loop_
_entity_poly.entity_id
_entity_poly.type
_entity_poly.pdbx_seq_one_letter_code
_entity_poly.pdbx_strand_id
1 'polypeptide(L)' 'GHVKAQCCGDKDRSKDCYRCGSSGHIARECTLQVHCPVYADMGRPADHRAGSRTC' A
#
# COMPACT_ATOMS: atom_id res chain seq x y z
N GLY A 1 -6.72 6.21 12.13
CA GLY A 1 -6.04 5.23 11.27
C GLY A 1 -7.01 4.88 10.16
N HIS A 2 -6.71 5.29 8.94
CA HIS A 2 -7.61 5.11 7.80
C HIS A 2 -7.49 3.68 7.28
N VAL A 3 -8.49 2.84 7.57
CA VAL A 3 -8.64 1.52 6.94
C VAL A 3 -9.45 1.70 5.67
N LYS A 4 -8.98 1.13 4.54
CA LYS A 4 -9.63 0.79 3.25
C LYS A 4 -10.76 1.68 2.70
N ALA A 5 -11.75 2.06 3.50
CA ALA A 5 -12.89 2.91 3.16
C ALA A 5 -12.58 4.41 3.04
N GLN A 6 -11.43 4.88 3.53
CA GLN A 6 -11.01 6.30 3.44
C GLN A 6 -9.65 6.51 2.77
N CYS A 7 -9.04 5.45 2.24
CA CYS A 7 -7.88 5.60 1.38
C CYS A 7 -8.36 6.05 0.00
N CYS A 8 -8.02 7.27 -0.40
CA CYS A 8 -8.44 7.94 -1.64
C CYS A 8 -7.88 7.29 -2.94
N GLY A 9 -7.49 6.01 -2.88
CA GLY A 9 -6.96 5.25 -4.01
C GLY A 9 -8.01 4.29 -4.55
N ASP A 10 -8.75 4.73 -5.58
CA ASP A 10 -9.79 3.96 -6.29
C ASP A 10 -9.25 2.84 -7.21
N LYS A 11 -7.92 2.68 -7.30
CA LYS A 11 -7.30 1.63 -8.12
C LYS A 11 -7.41 0.27 -7.43
N ASP A 12 -8.07 -0.70 -8.08
CA ASP A 12 -8.10 -2.10 -7.65
C ASP A 12 -6.69 -2.70 -7.67
N ARG A 13 -6.05 -2.69 -6.50
CA ARG A 13 -4.73 -3.28 -6.24
C ARG A 13 -4.87 -4.60 -5.49
N SER A 14 -6.03 -5.24 -5.61
CA SER A 14 -6.34 -6.51 -4.93
C SER A 14 -5.42 -7.65 -5.36
N LYS A 15 -4.80 -7.54 -6.55
CA LYS A 15 -3.88 -8.52 -7.12
C LYS A 15 -2.41 -8.21 -6.82
N ASP A 16 -2.13 -7.02 -6.33
CA ASP A 16 -0.78 -6.57 -6.00
C ASP A 16 -0.54 -6.71 -4.49
N CYS A 17 0.72 -6.82 -4.13
CA CYS A 17 1.13 -6.88 -2.75
C CYS A 17 0.77 -5.56 -2.04
N TYR A 18 -0.18 -5.61 -1.11
CA TYR A 18 -0.58 -4.45 -0.30
C TYR A 18 0.50 -3.94 0.67
N ARG A 19 1.65 -4.63 0.78
CA ARG A 19 2.81 -4.16 1.53
C ARG A 19 3.78 -3.34 0.69
N CYS A 20 4.04 -3.69 -0.57
CA CYS A 20 5.04 -2.98 -1.39
C CYS A 20 4.50 -2.40 -2.72
N GLY A 21 3.34 -2.86 -3.19
CA GLY A 21 2.74 -2.50 -4.47
C GLY A 21 3.19 -3.36 -5.66
N SER A 22 4.01 -4.39 -5.46
CA SER A 22 4.45 -5.29 -6.54
C SER A 22 3.51 -6.45 -6.76
N SER A 23 3.32 -6.83 -8.02
CA SER A 23 2.56 -8.02 -8.44
C SER A 23 3.40 -9.28 -8.31
N GLY A 24 2.75 -10.44 -8.16
CA GLY A 24 3.42 -11.76 -8.18
C GLY A 24 3.66 -12.40 -6.81
N HIS A 25 3.35 -11.70 -5.72
CA HIS A 25 3.32 -12.27 -4.37
C HIS A 25 2.29 -11.54 -3.49
N ILE A 26 1.90 -12.18 -2.39
CA ILE A 26 1.03 -11.57 -1.37
C ILE A 26 1.88 -10.96 -0.26
N ALA A 27 1.34 -10.01 0.51
CA ALA A 27 2.13 -9.33 1.55
C ALA A 27 2.66 -10.24 2.66
N ARG A 28 2.08 -11.43 2.85
CA ARG A 28 2.59 -12.45 3.76
C ARG A 28 3.94 -13.02 3.30
N GLU A 29 4.16 -13.04 1.99
CA GLU A 29 5.34 -13.58 1.32
C GLU A 29 6.27 -12.46 0.81
N CYS A 30 5.91 -11.22 1.10
CA CYS A 30 6.66 -10.04 0.69
C CYS A 30 7.88 -9.82 1.59
N THR A 31 9.06 -9.95 0.98
CA THR A 31 10.37 -9.65 1.58
C THR A 31 10.81 -8.20 1.35
N LEU A 32 10.02 -7.42 0.60
CA LEU A 32 10.28 -6.01 0.31
C LEU A 32 9.83 -5.10 1.47
N GLN A 33 10.34 -3.87 1.45
CA GLN A 33 9.98 -2.84 2.43
C GLN A 33 8.51 -2.43 2.33
N VAL A 34 8.00 -1.88 3.44
CA VAL A 34 6.65 -1.38 3.54
C VAL A 34 6.54 -0.11 2.71
N HIS A 35 5.81 -0.19 1.61
CA HIS A 35 5.60 0.87 0.66
C HIS A 35 4.11 0.97 0.31
N CYS A 36 3.47 2.07 0.72
CA CYS A 36 2.09 2.40 0.47
C CYS A 36 1.88 2.74 -1.02
N PRO A 37 1.27 1.85 -1.82
CA PRO A 37 1.10 2.09 -3.25
C PRO A 37 0.20 3.29 -3.56
N VAL A 38 -0.60 3.75 -2.58
CA VAL A 38 -1.45 4.95 -2.71
C VAL A 38 -0.60 6.21 -2.72
N TYR A 39 0.30 6.38 -1.75
CA TYR A 39 1.18 7.55 -1.66
C TYR A 39 2.27 7.52 -2.74
N ALA A 40 2.72 6.34 -3.12
CA ALA A 40 3.70 6.15 -4.20
C ALA A 40 3.20 6.71 -5.53
N ASP A 41 1.94 6.42 -5.87
CA ASP A 41 1.26 6.94 -7.06
C ASP A 41 1.12 8.47 -7.02
N MET A 42 1.02 9.04 -5.80
CA MET A 42 0.95 10.49 -5.57
C MET A 42 2.35 11.17 -5.48
N GLY A 43 3.44 10.42 -5.68
CA GLY A 43 4.81 10.96 -5.53
C GLY A 43 5.13 11.42 -4.10
N ARG A 44 4.42 10.88 -3.10
CA ARG A 44 4.57 11.20 -1.67
C ARG A 44 5.33 10.07 -0.96
N PRO A 45 5.93 10.34 0.21
CA PRO A 45 6.66 9.33 0.97
C PRO A 45 5.73 8.18 1.38
N ALA A 46 5.96 7.03 0.74
CA ALA A 46 5.16 5.84 0.88
C ALA A 46 5.73 4.86 1.91
N ASP A 47 6.74 5.26 2.71
CA ASP A 47 7.35 4.41 3.75
C ASP A 47 6.43 4.26 4.98
N HIS A 48 5.21 3.79 4.75
CA HIS A 48 4.23 3.53 5.79
C HIS A 48 3.27 2.42 5.34
N ARG A 49 2.75 1.66 6.30
CA ARG A 49 1.76 0.63 6.01
C ARG A 49 0.40 1.28 5.83
N ALA A 50 -0.35 0.83 4.82
CA ALA A 50 -1.75 1.18 4.67
C ALA A 50 -2.51 0.90 5.99
N GLY A 51 -3.15 1.93 6.57
CA GLY A 51 -3.83 1.87 7.87
C GLY A 51 -3.04 2.38 9.08
N SER A 52 -1.78 2.77 8.93
CA SER A 52 -1.02 3.44 10.00
C SER A 52 -1.48 4.89 10.22
N ARG A 53 -1.02 5.54 11.31
CA ARG A 53 -1.34 6.96 11.60
C ARG A 53 -0.75 7.95 10.58
N THR A 54 0.19 7.48 9.77
CA THR A 54 0.84 8.23 8.68
C THR A 54 0.10 8.06 7.35
N CYS A 55 -0.97 7.24 7.33
CA CYS A 55 -1.76 6.87 6.15
C CYS A 55 -3.06 7.67 6.08
#